data_AF-A0AAV0RKP8-F1
#
_entry.id   AF-A0AAV0RKP8-F1
#
_cell.length_a   1.000
_cell.length_b   1.000
_cell.length_c   1.000
_cell.angle_alpha   90.00
_cell.angle_beta   90.00
_cell.angle_gamma   90.00
#
_symmetry.space_group_name_H-M   'P 1'
#
loop_
_entity.id
_entity.type
_entity.pdbx_description
1 polymer ?
#
loop_
_entity_poly.entity_id
_entity_poly.type
_entity_poly.pdbx_seq_one_letter_code
_entity_poly.pdbx_strand_id
1 'polypeptide(L)'
;LEDNFARILDGFSRNALVFCSFGSECRLEKDQFQELLLGLELTGRPFLVATKPLIGAESPIESAFPEGFEDRTRGRGFVTGEWVQQQLILDHPSVGCFVTHCGSGSLSEAMVTDCQLVLLPNAGDQIINARLMGGDLKVGVEVEKREEDGKFTRGGVCEAVRLVMEEGSVVGEMVRENHRKWREFVLSVGVEDRYVKEFVHKLQALLDT
;
A
#
# COMPACT_ATOMS: atom_id res chain seq x y z
N LEU A 1 -16.81 6.16 5.17
CA LEU A 1 -16.44 4.89 4.51
C LEU A 1 -17.74 4.25 4.06
N GLU A 2 -17.83 3.73 2.83
CA GLU A 2 -19.03 3.01 2.37
C GLU A 2 -19.35 1.84 3.30
N ASP A 3 -20.64 1.59 3.53
CA ASP A 3 -21.12 0.66 4.56
C ASP A 3 -20.59 -0.77 4.40
N ASN A 4 -20.36 -1.22 3.16
CA ASN A 4 -19.80 -2.54 2.87
C ASN A 4 -18.35 -2.66 3.38
N PHE A 5 -17.49 -1.69 3.06
CA PHE A 5 -16.10 -1.69 3.49
C PHE A 5 -15.98 -1.44 4.99
N ALA A 6 -16.80 -0.56 5.56
CA ALA A 6 -16.84 -0.34 7.01
C ALA A 6 -17.14 -1.65 7.76
N ARG A 7 -18.17 -2.39 7.36
CA ARG A 7 -18.52 -3.69 7.97
C ARG A 7 -17.41 -4.73 7.87
N ILE A 8 -16.71 -4.78 6.73
CA ILE A 8 -15.55 -5.66 6.56
C ILE A 8 -14.46 -5.28 7.57
N LEU A 9 -14.09 -4.00 7.62
CA LEU A 9 -12.98 -3.51 8.44
C LEU A 9 -13.28 -3.59 9.94
N ASP A 10 -14.52 -3.36 10.36
CA ASP A 10 -15.00 -3.47 11.74
C ASP A 10 -14.92 -4.91 12.29
N GLY A 11 -14.89 -5.91 11.41
CA GLY A 11 -14.79 -7.32 11.77
C GLY A 11 -13.42 -7.77 12.28
N PHE A 12 -12.40 -6.92 12.21
CA PHE A 12 -11.01 -7.26 12.52
C PHE A 12 -10.43 -6.44 13.67
N SER A 13 -9.52 -7.06 14.42
CA SER A 13 -8.78 -6.38 15.49
C SER A 13 -7.88 -5.27 14.95
N ARG A 14 -7.48 -4.35 15.85
CA ARG A 14 -6.59 -3.24 15.52
C ARG A 14 -5.29 -3.75 14.86
N ASN A 15 -4.85 -3.07 13.81
CA ASN A 15 -3.61 -3.38 13.07
C ASN A 15 -3.51 -4.83 12.55
N ALA A 16 -4.63 -5.51 12.32
CA ALA A 16 -4.62 -6.90 11.86
C ALA A 16 -4.64 -7.02 10.33
N LEU A 17 -5.38 -6.14 9.66
CA LEU A 17 -5.72 -6.22 8.24
C LEU A 17 -4.63 -5.60 7.35
N VAL A 18 -4.35 -6.30 6.26
CA VAL A 18 -3.50 -5.82 5.16
C VAL A 18 -4.39 -5.22 4.08
N PHE A 19 -4.33 -3.91 3.89
CA PHE A 19 -4.94 -3.27 2.75
C PHE A 19 -3.94 -3.28 1.58
N CYS A 20 -4.42 -3.57 0.37
CA CYS A 20 -3.60 -3.63 -0.82
C CYS A 20 -4.29 -2.85 -1.95
N SER A 21 -3.60 -1.87 -2.53
CA SER A 21 -4.13 -1.15 -3.69
C SER A 21 -3.08 -0.71 -4.70
N PHE A 22 -3.43 -0.92 -5.97
CA PHE A 22 -2.63 -0.55 -7.13
C PHE A 22 -3.14 0.73 -7.83
N GLY A 23 -3.97 1.52 -7.13
CA GLY A 23 -4.45 2.79 -7.66
C GLY A 23 -5.27 2.65 -8.96
N SER A 24 -5.40 3.76 -9.68
CA SER A 24 -6.21 3.82 -10.91
C SER A 24 -5.47 3.40 -12.18
N GLU A 25 -4.14 3.41 -12.15
CA GLU A 25 -3.31 3.32 -13.36
C GLU A 25 -2.56 1.99 -13.48
N CYS A 26 -2.20 1.35 -12.36
CA CYS A 26 -1.48 0.08 -12.41
C CYS A 26 -2.45 -1.07 -12.68
N ARG A 27 -2.12 -1.87 -13.69
CA ARG A 27 -2.80 -3.11 -14.03
C ARG A 27 -1.78 -4.25 -14.00
N LEU A 28 -2.05 -5.27 -13.21
CA LEU A 28 -1.22 -6.46 -13.14
C LEU A 28 -1.59 -7.45 -14.24
N GLU A 29 -0.61 -8.24 -14.67
CA GLU A 29 -0.84 -9.49 -15.42
C GLU A 29 -1.51 -10.53 -14.50
N LYS A 30 -2.26 -11.47 -15.09
CA LYS A 30 -3.01 -12.49 -14.32
C LYS A 30 -2.11 -13.31 -13.40
N ASP A 31 -0.93 -13.72 -13.85
CA ASP A 31 0.03 -14.49 -13.07
C ASP A 31 0.57 -13.68 -11.88
N GLN A 32 0.93 -12.41 -12.08
CA GLN A 32 1.39 -11.52 -11.00
C GLN A 32 0.28 -11.20 -10.00
N PHE A 33 -0.95 -11.04 -10.47
CA PHE A 33 -2.10 -10.91 -9.57
C PHE A 33 -2.32 -12.17 -8.72
N GLN A 34 -2.17 -13.36 -9.31
CA GLN A 34 -2.24 -14.62 -8.56
C GLN A 34 -1.12 -14.74 -7.53
N GLU A 35 0.12 -14.38 -7.87
CA GLU A 35 1.23 -14.34 -6.91
C GLU A 35 0.97 -13.38 -5.75
N LEU A 36 0.36 -12.21 -6.02
CA LEU A 36 -0.05 -11.26 -4.98
C LEU A 36 -1.07 -11.89 -4.03
N LEU A 37 -2.15 -12.45 -4.56
CA LEU A 37 -3.22 -13.06 -3.77
C LEU A 37 -2.70 -14.23 -2.92
N LEU A 38 -1.87 -15.10 -3.51
CA LEU A 38 -1.26 -16.23 -2.80
C LEU A 38 -0.26 -15.74 -1.75
N GLY A 39 0.45 -14.64 -2.01
CA GLY A 39 1.36 -14.04 -1.04
C GLY A 39 0.61 -13.53 0.18
N LEU A 40 -0.48 -12.79 -0.02
CA LEU A 40 -1.38 -12.33 1.04
C LEU A 40 -2.02 -13.51 1.79
N GLU A 41 -2.45 -14.56 1.08
CA GLU A 41 -2.98 -15.79 1.68
C GLU A 41 -1.99 -16.40 2.68
N LEU A 42 -0.71 -16.51 2.28
CA LEU A 42 0.39 -17.10 3.06
C LEU A 42 0.74 -16.30 4.32
N THR A 43 0.39 -15.02 4.39
CA THR A 43 0.58 -14.23 5.62
C THR A 43 -0.31 -14.71 6.77
N GLY A 44 -1.41 -15.40 6.45
CA GLY A 44 -2.44 -15.79 7.44
C GLY A 44 -3.27 -14.62 7.96
N ARG A 45 -2.99 -13.38 7.54
CA ARG A 45 -3.70 -12.17 7.98
C ARG A 45 -4.99 -11.95 7.16
N PRO A 46 -5.96 -11.21 7.70
CA PRO A 46 -7.05 -10.69 6.89
C PRO A 46 -6.53 -9.64 5.92
N PHE A 47 -7.12 -9.56 4.73
CA PHE A 47 -6.70 -8.62 3.70
C PHE A 47 -7.86 -8.12 2.85
N LEU A 48 -7.71 -6.88 2.36
CA LEU A 48 -8.60 -6.26 1.40
C LEU A 48 -7.77 -5.80 0.20
N VAL A 49 -8.03 -6.35 -0.99
CA VAL A 49 -7.38 -5.96 -2.24
C VAL A 49 -8.34 -5.13 -3.08
N ALA A 50 -7.96 -3.89 -3.40
CA ALA A 50 -8.66 -3.04 -4.35
C ALA A 50 -7.78 -2.84 -5.57
N THR A 51 -8.16 -3.43 -6.70
CA THR A 51 -7.37 -3.39 -7.94
C THR A 51 -8.24 -3.14 -9.17
N LYS A 52 -7.67 -2.49 -10.19
CA LYS A 52 -8.31 -2.37 -11.50
C LYS A 52 -8.36 -3.71 -12.24
N PRO A 53 -9.19 -3.81 -13.30
CA PRO A 53 -9.19 -4.96 -14.20
C PRO A 53 -7.78 -5.26 -14.73
N LEU A 54 -7.43 -6.54 -14.75
CA LEU A 54 -6.11 -7.04 -15.10
C LEU A 54 -5.84 -6.93 -16.60
N ILE A 55 -4.57 -6.91 -16.99
CA ILE A 55 -4.17 -6.95 -18.40
C ILE A 55 -4.56 -8.32 -18.97
N GLY A 56 -5.43 -8.33 -19.97
CA GLY A 56 -5.81 -9.54 -20.71
C GLY A 56 -6.74 -10.50 -19.95
N ALA A 57 -7.38 -10.08 -18.85
CA ALA A 57 -8.38 -10.89 -18.16
C ALA A 57 -9.80 -10.59 -18.65
N GLU A 58 -10.64 -11.62 -18.72
CA GLU A 58 -12.07 -11.49 -18.91
C GLU A 58 -12.74 -11.02 -17.61
N SER A 59 -13.78 -10.20 -17.73
CA SER A 59 -14.66 -9.89 -16.60
C SER A 59 -15.45 -11.16 -16.24
N PRO A 60 -15.59 -11.52 -14.95
CA PRO A 60 -15.30 -10.70 -13.78
C PRO A 60 -13.93 -11.03 -13.13
N ILE A 61 -13.47 -10.21 -12.16
CA ILE A 61 -12.11 -10.30 -11.58
C ILE A 61 -11.83 -11.64 -10.90
N GLU A 62 -12.87 -12.28 -10.40
CA GLU A 62 -12.87 -13.60 -9.76
C GLU A 62 -12.37 -14.69 -10.72
N SER A 63 -12.55 -14.52 -12.03
CA SER A 63 -12.01 -15.45 -13.05
C SER A 63 -10.47 -15.50 -13.09
N ALA A 64 -9.81 -14.52 -12.47
CA ALA A 64 -8.38 -14.47 -12.34
C ALA A 64 -7.87 -15.05 -11.01
N PHE A 65 -8.75 -15.45 -10.09
CA PHE A 65 -8.33 -15.98 -8.80
C PHE A 65 -7.59 -17.33 -8.97
N PRO A 66 -6.64 -17.64 -8.08
CA PRO A 66 -6.09 -18.99 -7.98
C PRO A 66 -7.21 -20.00 -7.68
N GLU A 67 -7.07 -21.23 -8.17
CA GLU A 67 -8.04 -22.29 -7.92
C GLU A 67 -8.27 -22.49 -6.41
N GLY A 68 -9.53 -22.53 -5.98
CA GLY A 68 -9.93 -22.70 -4.58
C GLY A 68 -9.60 -21.54 -3.64
N PHE A 69 -9.12 -20.40 -4.15
CA PHE A 69 -8.71 -19.25 -3.34
C PHE A 69 -9.83 -18.71 -2.45
N GLU A 70 -11.04 -18.58 -2.99
CA GLU A 70 -12.20 -18.05 -2.23
C GLU A 70 -12.54 -18.91 -1.02
N ASP A 71 -12.48 -20.24 -1.16
CA ASP A 71 -12.76 -21.16 -0.05
C ASP A 71 -11.67 -21.09 1.03
N ARG A 72 -10.38 -21.02 0.63
CA ARG A 72 -9.25 -20.95 1.57
C ARG A 72 -9.12 -19.61 2.29
N THR A 73 -9.72 -18.56 1.74
CA THR A 73 -9.67 -17.19 2.29
C THR A 73 -11.01 -16.68 2.79
N ARG A 74 -12.04 -17.55 2.78
CA ARG A 74 -13.40 -17.21 3.23
C ARG A 74 -13.39 -16.57 4.62
N GLY A 75 -13.98 -15.38 4.72
CA GLY A 75 -14.08 -14.62 5.96
C GLY A 75 -12.83 -13.81 6.35
N ARG A 76 -11.75 -13.87 5.58
CA ARG A 76 -10.52 -13.08 5.82
C ARG A 76 -9.95 -12.40 4.57
N GLY A 77 -10.24 -12.91 3.37
CA GLY A 77 -9.78 -12.33 2.11
C GLY A 77 -10.93 -11.68 1.35
N PHE A 78 -10.77 -10.40 1.04
CA PHE A 78 -11.73 -9.62 0.27
C PHE A 78 -11.03 -9.00 -0.93
N VAL A 79 -11.63 -9.11 -2.10
CA VAL A 79 -11.09 -8.56 -3.34
C VAL A 79 -12.20 -7.79 -4.04
N THR A 80 -11.89 -6.57 -4.48
CA THR A 80 -12.82 -5.73 -5.24
C THR A 80 -12.14 -5.15 -6.48
N GLY A 81 -12.89 -5.16 -7.58
CA GLY A 81 -12.55 -4.45 -8.82
C GLY A 81 -12.99 -2.98 -8.83
N GLU A 82 -13.72 -2.56 -7.81
CA GLU A 82 -14.35 -1.24 -7.72
C GLU A 82 -13.39 -0.19 -7.15
N TRP A 83 -13.76 1.08 -7.33
CA TRP A 83 -13.05 2.17 -6.67
C TRP A 83 -13.37 2.14 -5.17
N VAL A 84 -12.40 2.53 -4.34
CA VAL A 84 -12.55 2.53 -2.88
C VAL A 84 -12.13 3.87 -2.28
N GLN A 85 -12.69 4.22 -1.13
CA GLN A 85 -12.31 5.41 -0.35
C GLN A 85 -10.99 5.16 0.41
N GLN A 86 -9.89 5.03 -0.34
CA GLN A 86 -8.57 4.60 0.15
C GLN A 86 -8.14 5.34 1.42
N GLN A 87 -8.23 6.67 1.45
CA GLN A 87 -7.88 7.46 2.63
C GLN A 87 -8.65 7.03 3.89
N LEU A 88 -9.94 6.73 3.78
CA LEU A 88 -10.77 6.28 4.91
C LEU A 88 -10.49 4.83 5.31
N ILE A 89 -10.04 4.00 4.36
CA ILE A 89 -9.60 2.63 4.66
C ILE A 89 -8.27 2.67 5.42
N LEU A 90 -7.30 3.48 4.95
CA LEU A 90 -5.99 3.62 5.60
C LEU A 90 -6.06 4.22 7.01
N ASP A 91 -7.05 5.07 7.28
CA ASP A 91 -7.30 5.64 8.62
C ASP A 91 -8.04 4.68 9.55
N HIS A 92 -8.57 3.56 9.02
CA HIS A 92 -9.35 2.64 9.83
C HIS A 92 -8.47 1.85 10.83
N PRO A 93 -8.83 1.76 12.11
CA PRO A 93 -7.99 1.14 13.15
C PRO A 93 -7.58 -0.32 12.88
N SER A 94 -8.38 -1.08 12.14
CA SER A 94 -8.05 -2.48 11.82
C SER A 94 -6.96 -2.64 10.76
N VAL A 95 -6.71 -1.61 9.95
CA VAL A 95 -5.67 -1.64 8.91
C VAL A 95 -4.32 -1.35 9.53
N GLY A 96 -3.42 -2.33 9.45
CA GLY A 96 -2.06 -2.19 10.00
C GLY A 96 -0.98 -2.17 8.92
N CYS A 97 -1.28 -2.62 7.70
CA CYS A 97 -0.33 -2.70 6.60
C CYS A 97 -0.97 -2.20 5.31
N PHE A 98 -0.22 -1.43 4.53
CA PHE A 98 -0.58 -1.02 3.18
C PHE A 98 0.44 -1.55 2.17
N VAL A 99 -0.01 -2.47 1.31
CA VAL A 99 0.71 -2.90 0.12
C VAL A 99 0.34 -1.95 -1.02
N THR A 100 1.32 -1.21 -1.52
CA THR A 100 1.08 -0.12 -2.47
C THR A 100 1.95 -0.22 -3.71
N HIS A 101 1.40 0.22 -4.84
CA HIS A 101 2.13 0.43 -6.09
C HIS A 101 3.09 1.63 -6.06
N CYS A 102 3.20 2.35 -4.95
CA CYS A 102 4.12 3.48 -4.77
C CYS A 102 3.79 4.72 -5.63
N GLY A 103 2.54 4.89 -6.05
CA GLY A 103 2.09 6.14 -6.66
C GLY A 103 2.12 7.28 -5.65
N SER A 104 2.55 8.47 -6.09
CA SER A 104 2.81 9.63 -5.22
C SER A 104 1.62 9.99 -4.33
N GLY A 105 0.39 9.99 -4.87
CA GLY A 105 -0.82 10.26 -4.08
C GLY A 105 -1.09 9.22 -2.98
N SER A 106 -0.94 7.94 -3.31
CA SER A 106 -1.11 6.85 -2.34
C SER A 106 -0.04 6.87 -1.25
N LEU A 107 1.19 7.24 -1.59
CA LEU A 107 2.25 7.41 -0.61
C LEU A 107 1.98 8.60 0.32
N SER A 108 1.53 9.74 -0.22
CA SER A 108 1.15 10.90 0.59
C SER A 108 0.04 10.56 1.60
N GLU A 109 -0.99 9.83 1.17
CA GLU A 109 -2.06 9.36 2.07
C GLU A 109 -1.52 8.40 3.14
N ALA A 110 -0.62 7.48 2.77
CA ALA A 110 -0.08 6.50 3.70
C ALA A 110 0.88 7.11 4.73
N MET A 111 1.66 8.12 4.34
CA MET A 111 2.64 8.80 5.21
C MET A 111 2.01 9.57 6.37
N VAL A 112 0.71 9.88 6.31
CA VAL A 112 -0.03 10.55 7.38
C VAL A 112 -0.83 9.59 8.26
N THR A 113 -0.71 8.27 8.04
CA THR A 113 -1.40 7.21 8.79
C THR A 113 -0.42 6.40 9.63
N ASP A 114 -0.88 5.48 10.48
CA ASP A 114 0.01 4.58 11.24
C ASP A 114 0.26 3.23 10.50
N CYS A 115 -0.18 3.11 9.24
CA CYS A 115 -0.03 1.89 8.44
C CYS A 115 1.43 1.62 8.09
N GLN A 116 1.84 0.36 8.20
CA GLN A 116 3.15 -0.10 7.74
C GLN A 116 3.18 -0.27 6.22
N LEU A 117 4.28 0.12 5.58
CA LEU A 117 4.34 0.18 4.12
C LEU A 117 5.08 -1.02 3.52
N VAL A 118 4.39 -1.72 2.61
CA VAL A 118 5.00 -2.68 1.70
C VAL A 118 4.98 -2.07 0.30
N LEU A 119 6.17 -1.87 -0.25
CA LEU A 119 6.40 -1.16 -1.49
C LEU A 119 6.48 -2.17 -2.63
N LEU A 120 5.54 -2.09 -3.57
CA LEU A 120 5.47 -2.99 -4.71
C LEU A 120 5.30 -2.16 -6.00
N PRO A 121 6.32 -1.38 -6.40
CA PRO A 121 6.22 -0.46 -7.52
C PRO A 121 5.97 -1.22 -8.84
N ASN A 122 5.17 -0.65 -9.74
CA ASN A 122 4.88 -1.28 -11.02
C ASN A 122 5.64 -0.63 -12.19
N ALA A 123 5.52 0.68 -12.37
CA ALA A 123 6.12 1.36 -13.52
C ALA A 123 6.41 2.84 -13.27
N GLY A 124 7.32 3.41 -14.07
CA GLY A 124 7.57 4.85 -14.09
C GLY A 124 8.18 5.40 -12.80
N ASP A 125 7.63 6.53 -12.35
CA ASP A 125 8.04 7.25 -11.14
C ASP A 125 7.87 6.41 -9.86
N GLN A 126 6.95 5.45 -9.85
CA GLN A 126 6.72 4.53 -8.74
C GLN A 126 7.99 3.80 -8.29
N ILE A 127 8.87 3.45 -9.24
CA ILE A 127 10.13 2.77 -8.93
C ILE A 127 11.05 3.71 -8.14
N ILE A 128 11.15 4.97 -8.56
CA ILE A 128 11.95 6.00 -7.88
C ILE A 128 11.36 6.26 -6.49
N ASN A 129 10.04 6.37 -6.39
CA ASN A 129 9.33 6.55 -5.13
C ASN A 129 9.59 5.38 -4.17
N ALA A 130 9.59 4.14 -4.64
CA ALA A 130 9.90 2.97 -3.82
C ALA A 130 11.33 3.02 -3.28
N ARG A 131 12.32 3.42 -4.11
CA ARG A 131 13.71 3.58 -3.66
C ARG A 131 13.86 4.68 -2.62
N LEU A 132 13.18 5.81 -2.79
CA LEU A 132 13.15 6.87 -1.79
C LEU A 132 12.55 6.36 -0.47
N MET A 133 11.38 5.73 -0.53
CA MET A 133 10.65 5.30 0.66
C MET A 133 11.34 4.14 1.41
N GLY A 134 11.82 3.13 0.69
CA GLY A 134 12.45 1.95 1.28
C GLY A 134 13.94 2.11 1.55
N GLY A 135 14.66 2.86 0.71
CA GLY A 135 16.11 3.02 0.79
C GLY A 135 16.55 4.21 1.65
N ASP A 136 16.10 5.42 1.27
CA ASP A 136 16.57 6.66 1.89
C ASP A 136 15.80 6.96 3.18
N LEU A 137 14.46 6.96 3.11
CA LEU A 137 13.61 7.25 4.28
C LEU A 137 13.46 6.04 5.20
N LYS A 138 13.58 4.84 4.64
CA LYS A 138 13.41 3.56 5.34
C LYS A 138 12.10 3.50 6.13
N VAL A 139 11.00 3.85 5.48
CA VAL A 139 9.64 3.87 6.05
C VAL A 139 8.78 2.68 5.60
N GLY A 140 9.34 1.80 4.78
CA GLY A 140 8.69 0.60 4.28
C GLY A 140 9.67 -0.42 3.73
N VAL A 141 9.17 -1.60 3.39
CA VAL A 141 9.95 -2.69 2.81
C VAL A 141 9.52 -2.90 1.36
N GLU A 142 10.46 -2.88 0.44
CA GLU A 142 10.21 -3.21 -0.96
C GLU A 142 10.13 -4.73 -1.16
N VAL A 143 9.11 -5.19 -1.87
CA VAL A 143 8.97 -6.60 -2.23
C VAL A 143 10.07 -6.99 -3.19
N GLU A 144 10.81 -8.05 -2.85
CA GLU A 144 11.85 -8.59 -3.73
C GLU A 144 11.26 -9.10 -5.05
N LYS A 145 11.94 -8.76 -6.14
CA LYS A 145 11.64 -9.18 -7.50
C LYS A 145 12.79 -10.03 -8.02
N ARG A 146 12.47 -11.04 -8.82
CA ARG A 146 13.45 -11.87 -9.52
C ARG A 146 14.28 -11.01 -10.48
N GLU A 147 15.58 -11.28 -10.54
CA GLU A 147 16.48 -10.55 -11.43
C GLU A 147 16.24 -10.89 -12.90
N GLU A 148 15.78 -12.11 -13.20
CA GLU A 148 15.66 -12.59 -14.58
C GLU A 148 14.52 -11.91 -15.37
N ASP A 149 13.39 -11.67 -14.72
CA ASP A 149 12.17 -11.18 -15.36
C ASP A 149 11.52 -9.98 -14.65
N GLY A 150 12.09 -9.51 -13.53
CA GLY A 150 11.56 -8.40 -12.75
C GLY A 150 10.21 -8.69 -12.08
N LYS A 151 9.80 -9.96 -12.02
CA LYS A 151 8.52 -10.37 -11.43
C LYS A 151 8.67 -10.68 -9.93
N PHE A 152 7.66 -10.34 -9.16
CA PHE A 152 7.60 -10.72 -7.74
C PHE A 152 7.02 -12.13 -7.57
N THR A 153 7.20 -12.69 -6.38
CA THR A 153 6.65 -13.99 -5.98
C THR A 153 5.73 -13.83 -4.78
N ARG A 154 4.83 -14.80 -4.59
CA ARG A 154 4.04 -14.94 -3.36
C ARG A 154 4.91 -15.00 -2.11
N GLY A 155 6.10 -15.59 -2.22
CA GLY A 155 7.09 -15.64 -1.14
C GLY A 155 7.59 -14.25 -0.79
N GLY A 156 8.01 -13.46 -1.79
CA GLY A 156 8.45 -12.08 -1.59
C GLY A 156 7.37 -11.18 -1.00
N VAL A 157 6.12 -11.30 -1.46
CA VAL A 157 4.98 -10.55 -0.91
C VAL A 157 4.74 -10.94 0.56
N CYS A 158 4.70 -12.24 0.86
CA CYS A 158 4.49 -12.75 2.20
C CYS A 158 5.60 -12.29 3.17
N GLU A 159 6.86 -12.39 2.73
CA GLU A 159 8.02 -11.99 3.52
C GLU A 159 8.03 -10.50 3.81
N ALA A 160 7.79 -9.65 2.81
CA ALA A 160 7.73 -8.19 3.02
C ALA A 160 6.63 -7.80 4.03
N VAL A 161 5.44 -8.42 3.94
CA VAL A 161 4.36 -8.19 4.91
C VAL A 161 4.76 -8.67 6.31
N ARG A 162 5.38 -9.85 6.44
CA ARG A 162 5.86 -10.35 7.74
C ARG A 162 6.91 -9.43 8.35
N LEU A 163 7.91 -9.02 7.57
CA LEU A 163 8.96 -8.11 8.02
C LEU A 163 8.41 -6.84 8.66
N VAL A 164 7.36 -6.24 8.09
CA VAL A 164 6.80 -4.99 8.62
C VAL A 164 5.73 -5.19 9.71
N MET A 165 5.10 -6.37 9.78
CA MET A 165 3.97 -6.64 10.69
C MET A 165 4.29 -7.57 11.87
N GLU A 166 5.38 -8.31 11.84
CA GLU A 166 5.76 -9.24 12.90
C GLU A 166 6.38 -8.52 14.09
N GLU A 167 6.00 -8.97 15.30
CA GLU A 167 6.52 -8.45 16.55
C GLU A 167 7.96 -8.94 16.75
N GLY A 168 8.87 -8.05 17.17
CA GLY A 168 10.29 -8.35 17.30
C GLY A 168 11.08 -8.37 15.98
N SER A 169 10.46 -8.08 14.84
CA SER A 169 11.18 -7.85 13.58
C SER A 169 12.03 -6.58 13.69
N VAL A 170 13.35 -6.72 13.63
CA VAL A 170 14.30 -5.58 13.66
C VAL A 170 14.04 -4.61 12.49
N VAL A 171 13.75 -5.16 11.31
CA VAL A 171 13.39 -4.36 10.13
C VAL A 171 12.07 -3.63 10.38
N GLY A 172 11.07 -4.34 10.91
CA GLY A 172 9.76 -3.79 11.24
C GLY A 172 9.85 -2.65 12.25
N GLU A 173 10.66 -2.79 13.30
CA GLU A 173 10.89 -1.75 14.31
C GLU A 173 11.55 -0.52 13.69
N MET A 174 12.57 -0.71 12.85
CA MET A 174 13.25 0.39 12.16
C MET A 174 12.27 1.16 11.26
N VAL A 175 11.50 0.48 10.41
CA VAL A 175 10.60 1.16 9.47
C VAL A 175 9.45 1.86 10.20
N ARG A 176 8.91 1.25 11.27
CA ARG A 176 7.90 1.86 12.15
C ARG A 176 8.39 3.17 12.76
N GLU A 177 9.59 3.15 13.33
CA GLU A 177 10.16 4.30 14.01
C GLU A 177 10.48 5.44 13.04
N ASN A 178 10.98 5.12 11.85
CA ASN A 178 11.25 6.13 10.82
C ASN A 178 9.94 6.72 10.27
N HIS A 179 8.96 5.87 9.99
CA HIS A 179 7.65 6.29 9.51
C HIS A 179 6.97 7.22 10.53
N ARG A 180 7.01 6.88 11.83
CA ARG A 180 6.52 7.75 12.90
C ARG A 180 7.18 9.13 12.89
N LYS A 181 8.50 9.21 12.77
CA LYS A 181 9.23 10.50 12.71
C LYS A 181 8.81 11.35 11.51
N TRP A 182 8.72 10.72 10.34
CA TRP A 182 8.29 11.42 9.12
C TRP A 182 6.85 11.87 9.20
N ARG A 183 5.96 11.03 9.72
CA ARG A 183 4.57 11.38 9.97
C ARG A 183 4.45 12.56 10.92
N GLU A 184 5.15 12.55 12.05
CA GLU A 184 5.16 13.66 13.01
C GLU A 184 5.68 14.96 12.37
N PHE A 185 6.72 14.87 11.54
CA PHE A 185 7.24 16.00 10.80
C PHE A 185 6.22 16.56 9.79
N VAL A 186 5.62 15.71 8.97
CA VAL A 186 4.62 16.11 7.95
C VAL A 186 3.39 16.72 8.60
N LEU A 187 2.92 16.16 9.73
CA LEU A 187 1.78 16.66 10.47
C LEU A 187 2.11 17.85 11.40
N SER A 188 3.37 18.27 11.46
CA SER A 188 3.76 19.36 12.35
C SER A 188 3.16 20.70 11.90
N VAL A 189 2.60 21.43 12.87
CA VAL A 189 1.89 22.68 12.62
C VAL A 189 2.83 23.69 11.96
N GLY A 190 2.43 24.20 10.81
CA GLY A 190 3.12 25.30 10.13
C GLY A 190 4.13 24.86 9.06
N VAL A 191 4.43 23.57 8.89
CA VAL A 191 5.30 23.10 7.79
C VAL A 191 4.66 23.40 6.44
N GLU A 192 3.44 22.92 6.19
CA GLU A 192 2.73 23.16 4.93
C GLU A 192 2.48 24.65 4.70
N ASP A 193 1.95 25.35 5.72
CA ASP A 193 1.69 26.79 5.66
C ASP A 193 2.93 27.59 5.26
N ARG A 194 4.10 27.23 5.81
CA ARG A 194 5.35 27.90 5.50
C ARG A 194 5.74 27.70 4.04
N TYR A 195 5.68 26.47 3.54
CA TYR A 195 6.00 26.19 2.14
C TYR A 195 5.07 26.92 1.17
N VAL A 196 3.75 26.90 1.45
CA VAL A 196 2.77 27.61 0.63
C VAL A 196 3.02 29.12 0.67
N LYS A 197 3.25 29.69 1.85
CA LYS A 197 3.56 31.12 1.99
C LYS A 197 4.84 31.48 1.24
N GLU A 198 5.94 30.75 1.43
CA GLU A 198 7.21 31.03 0.74
C GLU A 198 7.07 30.93 -0.78
N PHE A 199 6.29 29.96 -1.28
CA PHE A 199 5.99 29.84 -2.70
C PHE A 199 5.21 31.07 -3.22
N VAL A 200 4.16 31.50 -2.53
CA VAL A 200 3.39 32.69 -2.89
C VAL A 200 4.27 33.94 -2.90
N HIS A 201 5.11 34.15 -1.88
CA HIS A 201 6.03 35.29 -1.84
C HIS A 201 7.01 35.28 -3.02
N LYS A 202 7.54 34.11 -3.41
CA LYS A 202 8.42 33.99 -4.58
C LYS A 202 7.70 34.30 -5.89
N LEU A 203 6.45 33.87 -6.04
CA LEU A 203 5.64 34.22 -7.21
C LEU A 203 5.36 35.73 -7.29
N GLN A 204 5.04 36.36 -6.16
CA GLN A 204 4.85 37.82 -6.09
C GLN A 204 6.11 38.58 -6.48
N ALA A 205 7.28 38.16 -5.97
CA ALA A 205 8.56 38.79 -6.29
C ALA A 205 8.93 38.74 -7.79
N LEU A 206 8.42 37.76 -8.55
CA LEU A 206 8.61 37.67 -10.01
C LEU A 206 7.73 38.65 -10.80
N LEU A 207 6.68 39.21 -10.19
CA LEU A 207 5.81 40.20 -10.82
C LEU A 207 6.31 41.63 -10.59
N ASP A 208 7.14 41.83 -9.57
CA ASP A 208 7.75 43.12 -9.22
C ASP A 208 9.07 43.38 -9.97
N THR A 209 9.47 42.48 -10.87
CA THR A 209 10.63 42.59 -11.79
C THR A 209 10.20 42.84 -13.22
#